data_AF-A0A976JK18-F1
#
_entry.id   AF-A0A976JK18-F1
#
_cell.length_a   1.000
_cell.length_b   1.000
_cell.length_c   1.000
_cell.angle_alpha   90.00
_cell.angle_beta   90.00
_cell.angle_gamma   90.00
#
_symmetry.space_group_name_H-M   'P 1'
#
loop_
_entity.id
_entity.type
_entity.pdbx_description
1 polymer ?
#
loop_
_entity_poly.entity_id
_entity_poly.type
_entity_poly.pdbx_seq_one_letter_code
_entity_poly.pdbx_strand_id
1 'polypeptide(L)'
;MKNILLPLILLITFKAEAFTLASSNPPRYGEEVKLTVGTDTCTALGLTPESLLDLVEEAMNDFWNSVPTAKIKFVRGGVGTFSANGETSLSNFLTNSGITNEIIIGCNNDLTAFGSGTIGQGGFRYGGSIGIQGAFIIYDDSSVAGLSKKAKKALIAHEMGHAFGLGHSNFKPALMYYTINYNMDSLSRDDEDAITYLYPNTKKVGGCGTIEDIANSDSGDSKKGLPFILLLIAGVVTSRYYARKSFF
;
A
#
# COMPACT_ATOMS: atom_id res chain seq x y z
N MET A 1 45.97 16.54 1.72
CA MET A 1 44.78 15.97 2.40
C MET A 1 43.44 16.51 1.84
N LYS A 2 43.35 16.95 0.58
CA LYS A 2 42.13 17.55 0.00
C LYS A 2 41.26 16.59 -0.84
N ASN A 3 41.73 15.36 -1.10
CA ASN A 3 41.10 14.46 -2.09
C ASN A 3 40.35 13.27 -1.47
N ILE A 4 40.08 13.29 -0.15
CA ILE A 4 39.40 12.18 0.55
C ILE A 4 37.91 12.49 0.83
N LEU A 5 37.45 13.73 0.64
CA LEU A 5 36.06 14.10 0.95
C LEU A 5 35.02 13.59 -0.07
N LEU A 6 35.40 13.37 -1.33
CA LEU A 6 34.48 13.00 -2.41
C LEU A 6 33.88 11.57 -2.30
N PRO A 7 34.62 10.50 -1.92
CA PRO A 7 34.04 9.16 -1.78
C PRO A 7 33.14 8.99 -0.54
N LEU A 8 33.21 9.90 0.46
CA LEU A 8 32.41 9.79 1.68
C LEU A 8 30.95 10.26 1.47
N ILE A 9 30.70 11.17 0.53
CA ILE A 9 29.37 11.69 0.20
C ILE A 9 28.54 10.66 -0.59
N LEU A 10 29.20 9.76 -1.33
CA LEU A 10 28.55 8.68 -2.09
C LEU A 10 27.98 7.54 -1.23
N LEU A 11 28.27 7.52 0.07
CA LEU A 11 27.80 6.49 1.01
C LEU A 11 26.59 6.93 1.84
N ILE A 12 26.12 8.18 1.68
CA ILE A 12 24.95 8.68 2.39
C ILE A 12 23.71 8.50 1.50
N THR A 13 23.24 7.26 1.40
CA THR A 13 21.92 7.00 0.82
C THR A 13 20.86 7.29 1.88
N PHE A 14 20.28 8.49 1.86
CA PHE A 14 19.06 8.75 2.63
C PHE A 14 17.92 7.95 2.01
N LYS A 15 17.28 7.06 2.79
CA LYS A 15 15.97 6.53 2.43
C LYS A 15 14.95 7.64 2.66
N ALA A 16 14.67 8.41 1.61
CA ALA A 16 13.58 9.36 1.60
C ALA A 16 12.34 8.62 1.10
N GLU A 17 11.61 7.99 2.03
CA GLU A 17 10.29 7.46 1.74
C GLU A 17 9.32 8.66 1.65
N ALA A 18 8.53 8.77 0.57
CA ALA A 18 7.55 9.84 0.41
C ALA A 18 6.15 9.45 0.92
N PHE A 19 5.91 8.14 1.09
CA PHE A 19 4.71 7.60 1.68
C PHE A 19 4.59 7.99 3.15
N THR A 20 3.36 8.03 3.63
CA THR A 20 3.06 8.23 5.04
C THR A 20 2.19 7.10 5.56
N LEU A 21 2.15 6.94 6.87
CA LEU A 21 1.25 6.03 7.55
C LEU A 21 0.08 6.83 8.12
N ALA A 22 -1.10 6.23 8.15
CA ALA A 22 -2.30 6.87 8.70
C ALA A 22 -2.21 7.09 10.22
N SER A 23 -1.32 6.39 10.91
CA SER A 23 -0.93 6.67 12.29
C SER A 23 0.54 6.29 12.51
N SER A 24 1.12 6.63 13.67
CA SER A 24 2.52 6.28 13.97
C SER A 24 2.77 4.78 14.05
N ASN A 25 1.73 3.99 14.32
CA ASN A 25 1.78 2.53 14.35
C ASN A 25 0.41 1.98 13.95
N PRO A 26 0.09 1.98 12.65
CA PRO A 26 -1.20 1.49 12.18
C PRO A 26 -1.31 -0.01 12.47
N PRO A 27 -2.54 -0.51 12.65
CA PRO A 27 -2.75 -1.92 12.91
C PRO A 27 -2.29 -2.74 11.69
N ARG A 28 -1.80 -3.95 11.97
CA ARG A 28 -1.37 -4.90 10.94
C ARG A 28 -2.28 -6.10 10.98
N TYR A 29 -3.04 -6.28 9.90
CA TYR A 29 -3.77 -7.51 9.67
C TYR A 29 -2.83 -8.71 9.51
N GLY A 30 -3.45 -9.91 9.55
CA GLY A 30 -2.79 -11.15 9.15
C GLY A 30 -2.50 -11.21 7.64
N GLU A 31 -2.19 -12.42 7.17
CA GLU A 31 -1.85 -12.63 5.76
C GLU A 31 -3.05 -12.47 4.83
N GLU A 32 -4.24 -12.82 5.30
CA GLU A 32 -5.48 -12.69 4.53
C GLU A 32 -6.47 -11.79 5.26
N VAL A 33 -7.06 -10.86 4.53
CA VAL A 33 -8.06 -9.92 5.04
C VAL A 33 -9.30 -10.01 4.17
N LYS A 34 -10.43 -10.35 4.80
CA LYS A 34 -11.71 -10.42 4.12
C LYS A 34 -12.26 -9.04 3.83
N LEU A 35 -12.82 -8.91 2.63
CA LEU A 35 -13.53 -7.73 2.17
C LEU A 35 -15.03 -8.01 2.20
N THR A 36 -15.76 -7.28 3.05
CA THR A 36 -17.19 -7.49 3.24
C THR A 36 -17.95 -6.22 2.88
N VAL A 37 -18.90 -6.31 1.96
CA VAL A 37 -19.69 -5.16 1.50
C VAL A 37 -21.02 -5.10 2.27
N GLY A 38 -21.48 -3.89 2.61
CA GLY A 38 -22.77 -3.67 3.25
C GLY A 38 -23.96 -3.97 2.33
N THR A 39 -25.18 -3.91 2.85
CA THR A 39 -26.40 -4.25 2.10
C THR A 39 -26.85 -3.15 1.12
N ASP A 40 -26.16 -2.01 1.11
CA ASP A 40 -26.58 -0.84 0.36
C ASP A 40 -26.46 -1.05 -1.15
N THR A 41 -27.51 -0.66 -1.87
CA THR A 41 -27.44 -0.49 -3.31
C THR A 41 -27.00 0.93 -3.60
N CYS A 42 -25.80 1.08 -4.17
CA CYS A 42 -25.26 2.37 -4.60
C CYS A 42 -25.96 2.76 -5.90
N THR A 43 -27.13 3.37 -5.74
CA THR A 43 -28.11 3.56 -6.80
C THR A 43 -27.62 4.55 -7.84
N ALA A 44 -26.93 5.62 -7.44
CA ALA A 44 -26.34 6.56 -8.37
C ALA A 44 -25.20 5.92 -9.18
N LEU A 45 -24.44 5.02 -8.57
CA LEU A 45 -23.37 4.26 -9.26
C LEU A 45 -23.91 3.11 -10.11
N GLY A 46 -25.17 2.73 -9.94
CA GLY A 46 -25.77 1.55 -10.57
C GLY A 46 -25.14 0.24 -10.08
N LEU A 47 -24.70 0.19 -8.81
CA LEU A 47 -24.05 -0.98 -8.21
C LEU A 47 -24.94 -1.61 -7.14
N THR A 48 -25.24 -2.89 -7.30
CA THR A 48 -25.71 -3.76 -6.22
C THR A 48 -24.56 -4.10 -5.27
N PRO A 49 -24.84 -4.56 -4.02
CA PRO A 49 -23.81 -5.04 -3.10
C PRO A 49 -22.82 -6.03 -3.72
N GLU A 50 -23.32 -7.00 -4.48
CA GLU A 50 -22.47 -8.00 -5.16
C GLU A 50 -21.61 -7.37 -6.25
N SER A 51 -22.17 -6.49 -7.09
CA SER A 51 -21.38 -5.82 -8.13
C SER A 51 -20.35 -4.83 -7.56
N LEU A 52 -20.61 -4.25 -6.38
CA LEU A 52 -19.63 -3.47 -5.63
C LEU A 52 -18.53 -4.38 -5.10
N LEU A 53 -18.87 -5.55 -4.54
CA LEU A 53 -17.90 -6.53 -4.08
C LEU A 53 -17.01 -7.02 -5.24
N ASP A 54 -17.57 -7.29 -6.42
CA ASP A 54 -16.82 -7.62 -7.62
C ASP A 54 -15.84 -6.50 -8.01
N LEU A 55 -16.31 -5.26 -8.01
CA LEU A 55 -15.48 -4.09 -8.34
C LEU A 55 -14.34 -3.89 -7.34
N VAL A 56 -14.60 -4.14 -6.06
CA VAL A 56 -13.59 -4.07 -4.99
C VAL A 56 -12.55 -5.17 -5.16
N GLU A 57 -12.97 -6.41 -5.40
CA GLU A 57 -12.07 -7.53 -5.66
C GLU A 57 -11.17 -7.27 -6.88
N GLU A 58 -11.74 -6.78 -7.98
CA GLU A 58 -10.97 -6.37 -9.17
C GLU A 58 -9.94 -5.28 -8.81
N ALA A 59 -10.35 -4.24 -8.07
CA ALA A 59 -9.43 -3.18 -7.66
C ALA A 59 -8.28 -3.71 -6.78
N MET A 60 -8.57 -4.62 -5.86
CA MET A 60 -7.53 -5.23 -5.02
C MET A 60 -6.54 -6.04 -5.84
N ASN A 61 -7.04 -6.82 -6.80
CA ASN A 61 -6.22 -7.65 -7.67
C ASN A 61 -5.32 -6.83 -8.60
N ASP A 62 -5.83 -5.73 -9.14
CA ASP A 62 -5.06 -4.85 -10.02
C ASP A 62 -3.99 -4.04 -9.27
N PHE A 63 -4.25 -3.66 -8.01
CA PHE A 63 -3.37 -2.78 -7.24
C PHE A 63 -2.65 -3.55 -6.12
N TRP A 64 -3.25 -3.70 -4.95
CA TRP A 64 -2.54 -4.11 -3.74
C TRP A 64 -2.12 -5.59 -3.71
N ASN A 65 -2.96 -6.50 -4.22
CA ASN A 65 -2.61 -7.92 -4.30
C ASN A 65 -1.53 -8.20 -5.35
N SER A 66 -1.30 -7.28 -6.30
CA SER A 66 -0.26 -7.39 -7.32
C SER A 66 1.17 -7.25 -6.74
N VAL A 67 1.31 -6.61 -5.57
CA VAL A 67 2.60 -6.33 -4.96
C VAL A 67 3.21 -7.61 -4.38
N PRO A 68 4.34 -8.13 -4.94
CA PRO A 68 4.88 -9.43 -4.55
C PRO A 68 5.62 -9.38 -3.21
N THR A 69 6.15 -8.21 -2.85
CA THR A 69 6.87 -7.94 -1.62
C THR A 69 5.95 -7.69 -0.42
N ALA A 70 4.64 -7.55 -0.66
CA ALA A 70 3.62 -7.50 0.37
C ALA A 70 3.10 -8.92 0.69
N LYS A 71 2.99 -9.23 1.98
CA LYS A 71 2.50 -10.51 2.49
C LYS A 71 0.98 -10.55 2.57
N ILE A 72 0.36 -9.40 2.84
CA ILE A 72 -1.09 -9.26 2.93
C ILE A 72 -1.75 -9.56 1.58
N LYS A 73 -2.90 -10.22 1.66
CA LYS A 73 -3.82 -10.48 0.56
C LYS A 73 -5.23 -10.10 0.96
N PHE A 74 -5.87 -9.30 0.13
CA PHE A 74 -7.26 -8.93 0.27
C PHE A 74 -8.10 -9.96 -0.48
N VAL A 75 -8.96 -10.66 0.25
CA VAL A 75 -9.74 -11.78 -0.27
C VAL A 75 -11.23 -11.47 -0.20
N ARG A 76 -11.99 -11.98 -1.17
CA ARG A 76 -13.44 -11.81 -1.18
C ARG A 76 -14.05 -12.39 0.11
N GLY A 77 -14.82 -11.58 0.83
CA GLY A 77 -15.63 -12.01 1.96
C GLY A 77 -17.04 -12.34 1.47
N GLY A 78 -17.92 -11.35 1.51
CA GLY A 78 -19.31 -11.48 1.07
C GLY A 78 -20.10 -10.19 1.28
N VAL A 79 -21.43 -10.31 1.22
CA VAL A 79 -22.35 -9.23 1.61
C VAL A 79 -22.77 -9.43 3.07
N GLY A 80 -22.49 -8.43 3.91
CA GLY A 80 -22.84 -8.45 5.32
C GLY A 80 -24.28 -8.04 5.60
N THR A 81 -24.58 -7.74 6.86
CA THR A 81 -25.92 -7.31 7.33
C THR A 81 -25.93 -5.86 7.82
N PHE A 82 -24.90 -5.08 7.48
CA PHE A 82 -24.72 -3.70 7.91
C PHE A 82 -24.90 -2.74 6.73
N SER A 83 -25.10 -1.47 7.02
CA SER A 83 -25.30 -0.40 6.02
C SER A 83 -24.38 0.77 6.34
N ALA A 84 -23.79 1.35 5.30
CA ALA A 84 -23.10 2.64 5.37
C ALA A 84 -24.06 3.80 5.09
N ASN A 85 -25.25 3.55 4.55
CA ASN A 85 -26.20 4.59 4.19
C ASN A 85 -26.82 5.23 5.44
N GLY A 86 -26.82 6.56 5.48
CA GLY A 86 -27.26 7.33 6.66
C GLY A 86 -26.21 7.41 7.78
N GLU A 87 -25.02 6.81 7.61
CA GLU A 87 -23.91 7.03 8.53
C GLU A 87 -23.36 8.45 8.39
N THR A 88 -23.10 9.10 9.51
CA THR A 88 -22.64 10.51 9.57
C THR A 88 -21.14 10.65 9.79
N SER A 89 -20.42 9.54 9.95
CA SER A 89 -18.95 9.52 10.04
C SER A 89 -18.43 8.10 9.81
N LEU A 90 -17.17 7.98 9.36
CA LEU A 90 -16.53 6.67 9.19
C LEU A 90 -16.44 5.91 10.52
N SER A 91 -16.27 6.63 11.63
CA SER A 91 -16.24 6.06 12.98
C SER A 91 -17.57 5.42 13.39
N ASN A 92 -18.71 6.02 13.01
CA ASN A 92 -20.02 5.42 13.25
C ASN A 92 -20.20 4.15 12.42
N PHE A 93 -19.83 4.19 11.13
CA PHE A 93 -19.89 3.01 10.25
C PHE A 93 -19.05 1.84 10.77
N LEU A 94 -17.79 2.11 11.15
CA LEU A 94 -16.91 1.13 11.79
C LEU A 94 -17.58 0.55 13.04
N THR A 95 -18.21 1.38 13.87
CA THR A 95 -18.83 0.96 15.13
C THR A 95 -20.10 0.14 14.95
N ASN A 96 -20.98 0.55 14.06
CA ASN A 96 -22.31 -0.02 13.89
C ASN A 96 -22.30 -1.35 13.10
N SER A 97 -21.26 -1.60 12.31
CA SER A 97 -21.14 -2.83 11.53
C SER A 97 -21.07 -4.12 12.36
N GLY A 98 -20.52 -4.06 13.59
CA GLY A 98 -20.29 -5.22 14.43
C GLY A 98 -19.23 -6.22 13.92
N ILE A 99 -18.54 -5.93 12.82
CA ILE A 99 -17.52 -6.81 12.23
C ILE A 99 -16.13 -6.48 12.81
N THR A 100 -15.30 -7.50 13.00
CA THR A 100 -13.92 -7.33 13.45
C THR A 100 -12.97 -8.20 12.63
N ASN A 101 -11.71 -7.79 12.51
CA ASN A 101 -10.64 -8.44 11.73
C ASN A 101 -10.91 -8.53 10.21
N GLU A 102 -11.79 -7.66 9.71
CA GLU A 102 -12.09 -7.52 8.28
C GLU A 102 -12.03 -6.05 7.86
N ILE A 103 -12.12 -5.83 6.56
CA ILE A 103 -12.37 -4.50 5.99
C ILE A 103 -13.79 -4.49 5.46
N ILE A 104 -14.58 -3.55 5.98
CA ILE A 104 -15.97 -3.35 5.56
C ILE A 104 -16.07 -2.24 4.52
N ILE A 105 -16.96 -2.41 3.55
CA ILE A 105 -17.13 -1.50 2.45
C ILE A 105 -18.60 -1.10 2.38
N GLY A 106 -18.87 0.17 2.10
CA GLY A 106 -20.23 0.60 1.81
C GLY A 106 -20.25 1.83 0.93
N CYS A 107 -21.46 2.29 0.66
CA CYS A 107 -21.68 3.56 -0.02
C CYS A 107 -22.73 4.39 0.72
N ASN A 108 -22.62 5.70 0.58
CA ASN A 108 -23.46 6.64 1.31
C ASN A 108 -23.78 7.84 0.41
N ASN A 109 -25.02 8.31 0.46
CA ASN A 109 -25.51 9.44 -0.34
C ASN A 109 -25.53 10.78 0.43
N ASP A 110 -25.16 10.78 1.71
CA ASP A 110 -24.97 11.99 2.51
C ASP A 110 -23.59 12.59 2.27
N LEU A 111 -23.52 13.50 1.29
CA LEU A 111 -22.31 14.24 0.91
C LEU A 111 -21.79 15.20 1.98
N THR A 112 -22.55 15.41 3.06
CA THR A 112 -22.15 16.29 4.16
C THR A 112 -21.52 15.53 5.32
N ALA A 113 -21.73 14.22 5.40
CA ALA A 113 -21.28 13.38 6.49
C ALA A 113 -19.75 13.24 6.59
N PHE A 114 -19.00 13.38 5.50
CA PHE A 114 -17.54 13.11 5.52
C PHE A 114 -16.65 14.23 4.96
N GLY A 115 -17.24 15.42 4.74
CA GLY A 115 -16.53 16.64 4.34
C GLY A 115 -16.87 17.11 2.93
N SER A 116 -16.70 18.40 2.67
CA SER A 116 -16.97 18.98 1.35
C SER A 116 -15.87 18.62 0.34
N GLY A 117 -16.23 18.09 -0.83
CA GLY A 117 -15.30 17.83 -1.92
C GLY A 117 -14.57 16.49 -1.85
N THR A 118 -14.93 15.63 -0.88
CA THR A 118 -14.54 14.23 -0.84
C THR A 118 -15.47 13.38 -1.69
N ILE A 119 -14.96 12.29 -2.26
CA ILE A 119 -15.73 11.32 -3.06
C ILE A 119 -15.67 9.90 -2.46
N GLY A 120 -14.90 9.77 -1.38
CA GLY A 120 -14.74 8.57 -0.59
C GLY A 120 -14.04 8.93 0.72
N GLN A 121 -14.11 8.02 1.68
CA GLN A 121 -13.33 8.11 2.91
C GLN A 121 -13.02 6.71 3.45
N GLY A 122 -11.74 6.42 3.60
CA GLY A 122 -11.21 5.21 4.22
C GLY A 122 -10.51 5.44 5.55
N GLY A 123 -10.34 4.38 6.31
CA GLY A 123 -9.66 4.40 7.61
C GLY A 123 -9.92 3.14 8.43
N PHE A 124 -9.43 3.13 9.67
CA PHE A 124 -9.52 1.96 10.54
C PHE A 124 -9.74 2.33 12.00
N ARG A 125 -10.12 1.33 12.77
CA ARG A 125 -10.07 1.34 14.24
C ARG A 125 -9.37 0.08 14.73
N TYR A 126 -8.72 0.20 15.88
CA TYR A 126 -8.10 -0.95 16.54
C TYR A 126 -8.08 -0.76 18.05
N GLY A 127 -8.11 -1.86 18.79
CA GLY A 127 -8.06 -1.84 20.25
C GLY A 127 -8.25 -3.23 20.87
N GLY A 128 -7.84 -3.41 22.12
CA GLY A 128 -7.77 -4.73 22.77
C GLY A 128 -9.06 -5.56 22.71
N SER A 129 -10.23 -4.93 22.86
CA SER A 129 -11.54 -5.61 22.79
C SER A 129 -12.20 -5.55 21.40
N ILE A 130 -11.66 -4.77 20.47
CA ILE A 130 -12.25 -4.51 19.13
C ILE A 130 -11.53 -5.33 18.05
N GLY A 131 -10.29 -5.77 18.30
CA GLY A 131 -9.44 -6.31 17.25
C GLY A 131 -9.01 -5.21 16.29
N ILE A 132 -8.78 -5.57 15.04
CA ILE A 132 -8.46 -4.63 13.96
C ILE A 132 -9.66 -4.55 13.04
N GLN A 133 -10.10 -3.36 12.64
CA GLN A 133 -11.15 -3.23 11.65
C GLN A 133 -10.90 -2.04 10.75
N GLY A 134 -11.08 -2.23 9.46
CA GLY A 134 -10.90 -1.21 8.44
C GLY A 134 -12.24 -0.96 7.78
N ALA A 135 -12.40 0.24 7.25
CA ALA A 135 -13.58 0.56 6.48
C ALA A 135 -13.23 1.58 5.41
N PHE A 136 -14.00 1.55 4.33
CA PHE A 136 -14.16 2.74 3.52
C PHE A 136 -15.57 2.86 2.99
N ILE A 137 -15.93 4.11 2.69
CA ILE A 137 -17.22 4.50 2.14
C ILE A 137 -16.95 5.21 0.81
N ILE A 138 -17.70 4.84 -0.22
CA ILE A 138 -17.73 5.54 -1.51
C ILE A 138 -19.00 6.40 -1.56
N TYR A 139 -18.91 7.61 -2.10
CA TYR A 139 -20.10 8.45 -2.24
C TYR A 139 -21.00 7.97 -3.37
N ASP A 140 -22.29 7.81 -3.07
CA ASP A 140 -23.31 7.38 -4.02
C ASP A 140 -23.95 8.59 -4.74
N ASP A 141 -23.15 9.28 -5.57
CA ASP A 141 -23.58 10.47 -6.28
C ASP A 141 -23.06 10.55 -7.74
N SER A 142 -23.43 11.64 -8.42
CA SER A 142 -23.01 11.89 -9.81
C SER A 142 -21.50 12.09 -9.99
N SER A 143 -20.79 12.55 -8.95
CA SER A 143 -19.34 12.79 -9.02
C SER A 143 -18.58 11.48 -9.17
N VAL A 144 -19.01 10.43 -8.46
CA VAL A 144 -18.46 9.08 -8.59
C VAL A 144 -19.11 8.30 -9.73
N ALA A 145 -20.42 8.45 -9.94
CA ALA A 145 -21.13 7.74 -11.00
C ALA A 145 -20.54 8.01 -12.39
N GLY A 146 -20.16 9.28 -12.65
CA GLY A 146 -19.54 9.71 -13.90
C GLY A 146 -18.12 9.19 -14.14
N LEU A 147 -17.48 8.57 -13.15
CA LEU A 147 -16.15 7.99 -13.29
C LEU A 147 -16.17 6.73 -14.17
N SER A 148 -15.11 6.56 -14.97
CA SER A 148 -14.86 5.31 -15.68
C SER A 148 -14.62 4.15 -14.70
N LYS A 149 -14.78 2.91 -15.15
CA LYS A 149 -14.49 1.73 -14.31
C LYS A 149 -13.05 1.77 -13.76
N LYS A 150 -12.08 2.17 -14.59
CA LYS A 150 -10.67 2.35 -14.18
C LYS A 150 -10.54 3.38 -13.05
N ALA A 151 -11.20 4.53 -13.19
CA ALA A 151 -11.18 5.59 -12.19
C ALA A 151 -11.84 5.14 -10.87
N LYS A 152 -12.95 4.40 -10.93
CA LYS A 152 -13.59 3.81 -9.74
C LYS A 152 -12.68 2.80 -9.03
N LYS A 153 -11.97 1.95 -9.77
CA LYS A 153 -10.99 1.02 -9.17
C LYS A 153 -9.84 1.76 -8.49
N ALA A 154 -9.31 2.83 -9.09
CA ALA A 154 -8.29 3.66 -8.46
C ALA A 154 -8.81 4.33 -7.18
N LEU A 155 -10.03 4.89 -7.19
CA LEU A 155 -10.67 5.42 -5.97
C LEU A 155 -10.78 4.35 -4.88
N ILE A 156 -11.32 3.18 -5.20
CA ILE A 156 -11.44 2.07 -4.26
C ILE A 156 -10.08 1.66 -3.68
N ALA A 157 -9.05 1.55 -4.54
CA ALA A 157 -7.72 1.18 -4.10
C ALA A 157 -7.11 2.26 -3.20
N HIS A 158 -7.34 3.54 -3.47
CA HIS A 158 -6.91 4.65 -2.62
C HIS A 158 -7.54 4.57 -1.23
N GLU A 159 -8.87 4.47 -1.15
CA GLU A 159 -9.56 4.39 0.15
C GLU A 159 -9.21 3.11 0.91
N MET A 160 -8.98 2.01 0.21
CA MET A 160 -8.46 0.79 0.80
C MET A 160 -7.09 1.01 1.45
N GLY A 161 -6.21 1.80 0.83
CA GLY A 161 -4.92 2.19 1.40
C GLY A 161 -5.08 2.74 2.81
N HIS A 162 -6.02 3.66 3.00
CA HIS A 162 -6.37 4.17 4.32
C HIS A 162 -6.93 3.08 5.24
N ALA A 163 -7.81 2.20 4.72
CA ALA A 163 -8.42 1.14 5.51
C ALA A 163 -7.42 0.13 6.11
N PHE A 164 -6.25 -0.06 5.49
CA PHE A 164 -5.21 -0.95 6.04
C PHE A 164 -4.00 -0.25 6.66
N GLY A 165 -3.94 1.09 6.66
CA GLY A 165 -2.94 1.83 7.44
C GLY A 165 -2.09 2.87 6.71
N LEU A 166 -2.28 3.10 5.41
CA LEU A 166 -1.54 4.13 4.67
C LEU A 166 -2.14 5.51 4.85
N GLY A 167 -1.28 6.52 4.95
CA GLY A 167 -1.66 7.92 4.88
C GLY A 167 -1.49 8.47 3.46
N HIS A 168 -1.77 9.76 3.28
CA HIS A 168 -1.52 10.40 2.00
C HIS A 168 -0.01 10.51 1.71
N SER A 169 0.39 10.15 0.50
CA SER A 169 1.73 10.40 -0.01
C SER A 169 1.89 11.86 -0.42
N ASN A 170 3.12 12.38 -0.30
CA ASN A 170 3.52 13.65 -0.90
C ASN A 170 4.01 13.51 -2.35
N PHE A 171 4.07 12.29 -2.87
CA PHE A 171 4.50 12.00 -4.23
C PHE A 171 3.30 11.98 -5.18
N LYS A 172 3.18 13.02 -6.02
CA LYS A 172 2.03 13.22 -6.92
C LYS A 172 1.65 12.01 -7.80
N PRO A 173 2.60 11.21 -8.32
CA PRO A 173 2.26 10.01 -9.10
C PRO A 173 1.74 8.83 -8.27
N ALA A 174 1.83 8.88 -6.94
CA ALA A 174 1.37 7.79 -6.07
C ALA A 174 -0.16 7.69 -6.07
N LEU A 175 -0.65 6.44 -5.95
CA LEU A 175 -2.07 6.17 -5.75
C LEU A 175 -2.55 6.89 -4.49
N MET A 176 -1.73 6.85 -3.42
CA MET A 176 -2.03 7.49 -2.14
C MET A 176 -1.83 9.00 -2.13
N TYR A 177 -1.61 9.68 -3.26
CA TYR A 177 -1.62 11.14 -3.27
C TYR A 177 -3.02 11.68 -2.94
N TYR A 178 -3.10 12.78 -2.17
CA TYR A 178 -4.39 13.32 -1.68
C TYR A 178 -5.40 13.69 -2.78
N THR A 179 -4.94 13.84 -4.03
CA THR A 179 -5.82 13.95 -5.20
C THR A 179 -5.63 12.70 -6.05
N ILE A 180 -6.70 11.92 -6.22
CA ILE A 180 -6.60 10.64 -6.94
C ILE A 180 -6.24 10.88 -8.41
N ASN A 181 -5.16 10.24 -8.86
CA ASN A 181 -4.82 10.15 -10.27
C ASN A 181 -5.51 8.95 -10.91
N TYR A 182 -6.61 9.20 -11.62
CA TYR A 182 -7.38 8.13 -12.28
C TYR A 182 -6.68 7.48 -13.48
N ASN A 183 -5.59 8.07 -13.97
CA ASN A 183 -4.87 7.62 -15.16
C ASN A 183 -3.63 6.79 -14.79
N MET A 184 -3.80 5.83 -13.88
CA MET A 184 -2.73 4.91 -13.49
C MET A 184 -3.07 3.47 -13.82
N ASP A 185 -2.11 2.76 -14.41
CA ASP A 185 -2.22 1.34 -14.77
C ASP A 185 -1.56 0.43 -13.73
N SER A 186 -0.80 0.99 -12.80
CA SER A 186 -0.10 0.27 -11.74
C SER A 186 0.13 1.18 -10.54
N LEU A 187 0.48 0.57 -9.40
CA LEU A 187 1.00 1.31 -8.24
C LEU A 187 2.32 2.02 -8.58
N SER A 188 2.57 3.12 -7.89
CA SER A 188 3.90 3.73 -7.92
C SER A 188 4.83 2.98 -6.97
N ARG A 189 6.15 3.15 -7.14
CA ARG A 189 7.13 2.60 -6.19
C ARG A 189 6.86 3.06 -4.75
N ASP A 190 6.40 4.30 -4.57
CA ASP A 190 6.08 4.84 -3.25
C ASP A 190 4.95 4.05 -2.57
N ASP A 191 3.93 3.66 -3.33
CA ASP A 191 2.82 2.84 -2.81
C ASP A 191 3.27 1.38 -2.54
N GLU A 192 4.09 0.81 -3.44
CA GLU A 192 4.66 -0.54 -3.29
C GLU A 192 5.56 -0.63 -2.05
N ASP A 193 6.42 0.37 -1.83
CA ASP A 193 7.31 0.46 -0.67
C ASP A 193 6.49 0.64 0.62
N ALA A 194 5.40 1.42 0.58
CA ALA A 194 4.51 1.63 1.72
C ALA A 194 3.80 0.35 2.19
N ILE A 195 3.19 -0.40 1.26
CA ILE A 195 2.53 -1.67 1.61
C ILE A 195 3.54 -2.75 1.99
N THR A 196 4.73 -2.76 1.36
CA THR A 196 5.83 -3.66 1.74
C THR A 196 6.35 -3.35 3.14
N TYR A 197 6.44 -2.08 3.50
CA TYR A 197 6.85 -1.65 4.84
C TYR A 197 5.85 -2.13 5.91
N LEU A 198 4.55 -1.98 5.67
CA LEU A 198 3.52 -2.43 6.62
C LEU A 198 3.38 -3.95 6.69
N TYR A 199 3.47 -4.62 5.54
CA TYR A 199 3.20 -6.04 5.39
C TYR A 199 4.35 -6.76 4.67
N PRO A 200 5.57 -6.80 5.24
CA PRO A 200 6.72 -7.34 4.54
C PRO A 200 6.59 -8.84 4.29
N ASN A 201 6.79 -9.25 3.05
CA ASN A 201 6.92 -10.65 2.68
C ASN A 201 8.40 -11.07 2.76
N THR A 202 8.86 -11.44 3.96
CA THR A 202 10.26 -11.80 4.24
C THR A 202 10.81 -12.93 3.36
N LYS A 203 9.94 -13.77 2.80
CA LYS A 203 10.34 -14.86 1.88
C LYS A 203 10.60 -14.39 0.44
N LYS A 204 10.20 -13.17 0.09
CA LYS A 204 10.29 -12.62 -1.28
C LYS A 204 11.15 -11.36 -1.40
N VAL A 205 11.82 -10.92 -0.32
CA VAL A 205 12.69 -9.71 -0.30
C VAL A 205 14.05 -9.92 -1.02
N GLY A 206 14.26 -11.04 -1.70
CA GLY A 206 15.52 -11.38 -2.39
C GLY A 206 15.86 -10.56 -3.65
N GLY A 207 15.19 -9.42 -3.90
CA GLY A 207 15.31 -8.65 -5.15
C GLY A 207 16.22 -7.42 -5.10
N CYS A 208 16.60 -6.92 -3.91
CA CYS A 208 17.46 -5.74 -3.77
C CYS A 208 18.59 -5.97 -2.76
N GLY A 209 19.60 -6.75 -3.16
CA GLY A 209 20.99 -6.58 -2.71
C GLY A 209 21.30 -6.49 -1.21
N THR A 210 20.66 -7.28 -0.35
CA THR A 210 21.15 -7.50 1.02
C THR A 210 21.46 -8.99 1.23
N ILE A 211 22.65 -9.23 1.77
CA ILE A 211 23.25 -10.53 2.09
C ILE A 211 22.23 -11.41 2.84
N GLU A 212 22.03 -12.65 2.39
CA GLU A 212 21.30 -13.66 3.16
C GLU A 212 21.91 -13.82 4.55
N ASP A 213 21.07 -13.81 5.57
CA ASP A 213 21.48 -14.19 6.92
C ASP A 213 21.92 -15.66 6.88
N ILE A 214 23.22 -15.91 7.06
CA ILE A 214 23.76 -17.25 7.28
C ILE A 214 23.41 -17.65 8.73
N ALA A 215 22.13 -17.89 8.99
CA ALA A 215 21.64 -18.41 10.25
C ALA A 215 20.54 -19.45 10.00
N ASN A 216 20.79 -20.37 9.06
CA ASN A 216 20.30 -21.75 9.07
C ASN A 216 20.89 -22.49 7.87
N SER A 217 22.19 -22.79 7.95
CA SER A 217 22.82 -23.76 7.05
C SER A 217 22.58 -25.16 7.60
N ASP A 218 21.41 -25.73 7.29
CA ASP A 218 21.30 -27.18 7.19
C ASP A 218 21.57 -27.60 5.74
N SER A 219 22.73 -28.23 5.57
CA SER A 219 23.01 -29.28 4.59
C SER A 219 22.94 -28.94 3.08
N GLY A 220 24.10 -28.54 2.54
CA GLY A 220 24.62 -29.10 1.29
C GLY A 220 24.17 -28.45 -0.02
N ASP A 221 24.90 -27.43 -0.49
CA ASP A 221 25.65 -27.48 -1.75
C ASP A 221 26.42 -26.15 -1.91
N SER A 222 27.72 -26.22 -2.19
CA SER A 222 28.64 -25.09 -2.07
C SER A 222 28.93 -24.45 -3.42
N LYS A 223 28.14 -23.46 -3.81
CA LYS A 223 28.52 -22.52 -4.88
C LYS A 223 29.05 -21.23 -4.26
N LYS A 224 30.38 -21.13 -4.24
CA LYS A 224 31.16 -19.98 -3.78
C LYS A 224 30.78 -18.72 -4.57
N GLY A 225 29.93 -17.89 -4.00
CA GLY A 225 29.73 -16.51 -4.44
C GLY A 225 31.03 -15.73 -4.24
N LEU A 226 31.60 -15.22 -5.32
CA LEU A 226 32.72 -14.29 -5.26
C LEU A 226 32.20 -12.99 -4.62
N PRO A 227 32.74 -12.52 -3.48
CA PRO A 227 32.18 -11.36 -2.80
C PRO A 227 32.43 -10.10 -3.64
N PHE A 228 31.35 -9.38 -3.95
CA PHE A 228 31.29 -8.08 -4.65
C PHE A 228 32.32 -7.05 -4.13
N ILE A 229 32.78 -7.21 -2.89
CA ILE A 229 33.87 -6.46 -2.25
C ILE A 229 35.18 -6.56 -3.06
N LEU A 230 35.51 -7.71 -3.65
CA LEU A 230 36.71 -7.87 -4.48
C LEU A 230 36.63 -7.05 -5.79
N LEU A 231 35.44 -6.89 -6.36
CA LEU A 231 35.22 -6.04 -7.56
C LEU A 231 35.33 -4.55 -7.23
N LEU A 232 34.80 -4.13 -6.08
CA LEU A 232 34.97 -2.75 -5.59
C LEU A 232 36.44 -2.44 -5.30
N ILE A 233 37.18 -3.37 -4.68
CA ILE A 233 38.61 -3.21 -4.42
C ILE A 233 39.40 -3.19 -5.74
N ALA A 234 39.07 -4.06 -6.70
CA ALA A 234 39.73 -4.06 -8.02
C ALA A 234 39.50 -2.74 -8.78
N GLY A 235 38.31 -2.15 -8.72
CA GLY A 235 38.02 -0.84 -9.32
C GLY A 235 38.82 0.31 -8.68
N VAL A 236 38.97 0.30 -7.36
CA VAL A 236 39.77 1.32 -6.64
C VAL A 236 41.28 1.15 -6.90
N VAL A 237 41.77 -0.09 -7.03
CA VAL A 237 43.19 -0.36 -7.30
C VAL A 237 43.55 -0.02 -8.75
N THR A 238 42.71 -0.37 -9.72
CA THR A 238 42.94 -0.07 -11.14
C THR A 238 42.86 1.42 -11.45
N SER A 239 41.91 2.16 -10.86
CA SER A 239 41.85 3.62 -11.01
C SER A 239 43.09 4.34 -10.46
N ARG A 240 43.65 3.86 -9.34
CA ARG A 240 44.94 4.36 -8.81
C ARG A 240 46.13 4.01 -9.69
N TYR A 241 46.11 2.85 -10.35
CA TYR A 241 47.15 2.45 -11.29
C TYR A 241 47.15 3.31 -12.56
N TYR A 242 45.98 3.59 -13.14
CA TYR A 242 45.86 4.45 -14.32
C TYR A 242 46.15 5.93 -14.03
N ALA A 243 45.74 6.45 -12.86
CA ALA A 243 46.03 7.83 -12.47
C ALA A 243 47.54 8.11 -12.23
N ARG A 244 48.35 7.07 -12.01
CA ARG A 244 49.82 7.21 -11.89
C ARG A 244 50.54 7.19 -13.24
N LYS A 245 49.91 6.67 -14.30
CA LYS A 245 50.54 6.53 -15.62
C LYS A 245 50.36 7.74 -16.53
N SER A 246 49.50 8.69 -16.15
CA SER A 246 49.22 9.95 -16.87
C SER A 246 50.06 11.14 -16.38
N PHE A 247 51.12 10.90 -15.60
CA PHE A 247 52.01 11.93 -15.05
C PHE A 247 53.50 11.74 -15.40
N PHE A 248 53.79 10.94 -16.43
CA PHE A 248 55.11 10.88 -17.09
C PHE A 248 54.95 11.13 -18.58
#